data_AF-A0AAJ4DWB7-F1
#
_entry.id   AF-A0AAJ4DWB7-F1
#
_cell.length_a   1.000
_cell.length_b   1.000
_cell.length_c   1.000
_cell.angle_alpha   90.00
_cell.angle_beta   90.00
_cell.angle_gamma   90.00
#
_symmetry.space_group_name_H-M   'P 1'
#
loop_
_entity.id
_entity.type
_entity.pdbx_description
1 polymer ?
#
loop_
_entity_poly.entity_id
_entity_poly.type
_entity_poly.pdbx_seq_one_letter_code
_entity_poly.pdbx_strand_id
1 'polypeptide(L)'
;MFQDFSKALLDEIQRREIAKTRAKSKKFLAQINKQKNLSQGFLLVNQSQYKRELAELKAKLKNSTFQQTPEGQMSKLTLAILENDTELEKYLDKDVVEEIHHKDLRWGSEKPKPNTSKTTKVGTGIRYSDRTRNQLSSLRFKRKQLFLFYKRIIEAQVALRVLCDDVVSTVGGKVCAPPGAFNGIKSFNGALNKITQRERNDEVGDLKDCARMTIEFDNQKQMLLAKAKIAQSQEFLAVKSYQKALKDRYSSGTQEDGLLKFNSSAQKSGYKDIKFFLKMSNGVIGELQLNTKDMLIAKEKEHVIYDILRESKDQTKPYTISNPDVVIKIREHMNDGWFSFIETKVPEVKEALVQVKQMVKNIPMGISPTLTVMPKQAEALNKVSLGLYAKGELPGALVV
;
A
#
# COMPACT_ATOMS: atom_id res chain seq x y z
N MET A 1 -17.34 -29.90 51.94
CA MET A 1 -18.13 -30.05 50.68
C MET A 1 -18.34 -28.72 49.94
N PHE A 2 -18.97 -27.69 50.51
CA PHE A 2 -19.16 -26.39 49.82
C PHE A 2 -17.88 -25.54 49.66
N GLN A 3 -16.93 -25.62 50.60
CA GLN A 3 -15.64 -24.91 50.49
C GLN A 3 -14.71 -25.50 49.42
N ASP A 4 -14.71 -26.83 49.25
CA ASP A 4 -13.89 -27.51 48.24
C ASP A 4 -14.36 -27.21 46.81
N PHE A 5 -15.68 -27.06 46.62
CA PHE A 5 -16.28 -26.72 45.33
C PHE A 5 -15.94 -25.28 44.90
N SER A 6 -15.95 -24.34 45.86
CA SER A 6 -15.57 -22.95 45.61
C SER A 6 -14.09 -22.80 45.23
N LYS A 7 -13.21 -23.57 45.90
CA LYS A 7 -11.77 -23.59 45.59
C LYS A 7 -11.48 -24.20 44.22
N ALA A 8 -12.14 -25.31 43.88
CA ALA A 8 -12.00 -25.94 42.56
C ALA A 8 -12.46 -25.01 41.41
N LEU A 9 -13.57 -24.27 41.61
CA LEU A 9 -14.07 -23.31 40.63
C LEU A 9 -13.12 -22.11 40.45
N LEU A 10 -12.55 -21.58 41.54
CA LEU A 10 -11.56 -20.50 41.51
C LEU A 10 -10.27 -20.93 40.80
N ASP A 11 -9.77 -22.12 41.10
CA ASP A 11 -8.59 -22.69 40.44
C ASP A 11 -8.85 -22.89 38.93
N GLU A 12 -10.05 -23.30 38.53
CA GLU A 12 -10.41 -23.44 37.12
C GLU A 12 -10.48 -22.09 36.39
N ILE A 13 -11.07 -21.07 37.03
CA ILE A 13 -11.10 -19.70 36.48
C ILE A 13 -9.67 -19.18 36.29
N GLN A 14 -8.81 -19.36 37.29
CA GLN A 14 -7.42 -18.91 37.24
C GLN A 14 -6.61 -19.66 36.17
N ARG A 15 -6.80 -20.98 36.04
CA ARG A 15 -6.19 -21.78 34.95
C ARG A 15 -6.65 -21.33 33.58
N ARG A 16 -7.94 -21.01 33.40
CA ARG A 16 -8.49 -20.48 32.14
C ARG A 16 -7.93 -19.10 31.80
N GLU A 17 -7.75 -18.22 32.79
CA GLU A 17 -7.11 -16.91 32.58
C GLU A 17 -5.62 -17.02 32.25
N ILE A 18 -4.88 -17.88 32.96
CA ILE A 18 -3.48 -18.17 32.67
C ILE A 18 -3.34 -18.77 31.26
N ALA A 19 -4.23 -19.69 30.87
CA ALA A 19 -4.24 -20.27 29.53
C ALA A 19 -4.57 -19.24 28.44
N LYS A 20 -5.54 -18.34 28.67
CA LYS A 20 -5.83 -17.22 27.75
C LYS A 20 -4.64 -16.27 27.61
N THR A 21 -3.96 -15.97 28.71
CA THR A 21 -2.78 -15.10 28.73
C THR A 21 -1.59 -15.75 28.02
N ARG A 22 -1.37 -17.05 28.27
CA ARG A 22 -0.37 -17.86 27.54
C ARG A 22 -0.70 -18.03 26.07
N ALA A 23 -1.97 -18.18 25.68
CA ALA A 23 -2.39 -18.26 24.28
C ALA A 23 -2.25 -16.92 23.55
N LYS A 24 -2.60 -15.80 24.20
CA LYS A 24 -2.32 -14.44 23.70
C LYS A 24 -0.82 -14.20 23.56
N SER A 25 -0.04 -14.60 24.56
CA SER A 25 1.43 -14.50 24.53
C SER A 25 2.02 -15.41 23.46
N LYS A 26 1.51 -16.62 23.23
CA LYS A 26 1.95 -17.53 22.16
C LYS A 26 1.59 -17.02 20.77
N LYS A 27 0.42 -16.40 20.58
CA LYS A 27 0.06 -15.72 19.33
C LYS A 27 0.96 -14.51 19.08
N PHE A 28 1.18 -13.69 20.10
CA PHE A 28 2.08 -12.54 20.05
C PHE A 28 3.55 -12.95 19.79
N LEU A 29 4.03 -14.01 20.45
CA LEU A 29 5.35 -14.58 20.23
C LEU A 29 5.46 -15.29 18.87
N ALA A 30 4.40 -15.92 18.36
CA ALA A 30 4.37 -16.46 17.00
C ALA A 30 4.39 -15.34 15.94
N GLN A 31 3.78 -14.19 16.25
CA GLN A 31 3.80 -12.98 15.45
C GLN A 31 5.19 -12.31 15.49
N ILE A 32 5.87 -12.32 16.62
CA ILE A 32 7.30 -11.97 16.75
C ILE A 32 8.17 -12.99 15.98
N ASN A 33 7.89 -14.30 16.08
CA ASN A 33 8.60 -15.38 15.37
C ASN A 33 8.30 -15.44 13.86
N LYS A 34 7.43 -14.57 13.32
CA LYS A 34 7.39 -14.29 11.87
C LYS A 34 8.71 -13.68 11.36
N GLN A 35 9.71 -13.45 12.22
CA GLN A 35 11.12 -13.16 11.94
C GLN A 35 11.81 -14.02 10.87
N LYS A 36 11.19 -15.10 10.34
CA LYS A 36 11.62 -15.71 9.06
C LYS A 36 11.39 -14.79 7.85
N ASN A 37 10.53 -13.78 7.98
CA ASN A 37 10.27 -12.74 6.99
C ASN A 37 10.96 -11.45 7.41
N LEU A 38 11.54 -10.74 6.45
CA LEU A 38 11.98 -9.35 6.63
C LEU A 38 10.78 -8.53 7.15
N SER A 39 10.94 -7.78 8.24
CA SER A 39 9.93 -6.89 8.83
C SER A 39 10.62 -5.77 9.61
N GLN A 40 9.95 -4.63 9.78
CA GLN A 40 10.41 -3.50 10.61
C GLN A 40 10.00 -3.67 12.08
N GLY A 41 9.29 -4.75 12.41
CA GLY A 41 8.88 -5.11 13.77
C GLY A 41 7.61 -4.40 14.26
N PHE A 42 7.13 -4.80 15.43
CA PHE A 42 5.91 -4.26 16.03
C PHE A 42 6.18 -2.86 16.62
N LEU A 43 5.44 -1.85 16.16
CA LEU A 43 5.60 -0.48 16.65
C LEU A 43 4.61 -0.18 17.78
N LEU A 44 5.08 -0.03 19.01
CA LEU A 44 4.20 0.36 20.12
C LEU A 44 3.85 1.85 20.05
N VAL A 45 2.63 2.21 20.48
CA VAL A 45 2.19 3.62 20.53
C VAL A 45 2.43 4.16 21.94
N ASN A 46 3.46 5.01 22.09
CA ASN A 46 3.59 5.83 23.28
C ASN A 46 2.59 7.00 23.21
N GLN A 47 1.64 7.04 24.15
CA GLN A 47 0.57 8.07 24.12
C GLN A 47 1.10 9.49 24.33
N SER A 48 2.12 9.66 25.19
CA SER A 48 2.73 10.97 25.45
C SER A 48 3.44 11.49 24.20
N GLN A 49 4.21 10.61 23.53
CA GLN A 49 4.82 10.92 22.24
C GLN A 49 3.75 11.27 21.19
N TYR A 50 2.71 10.44 21.05
CA TYR A 50 1.62 10.70 20.10
C TYR A 50 0.99 12.09 20.29
N LYS A 51 0.66 12.46 21.53
CA LYS A 51 0.09 13.77 21.85
C LYS A 51 1.05 14.90 21.47
N ARG A 52 2.35 14.76 21.77
CA ARG A 52 3.38 15.76 21.45
C ARG A 52 3.54 15.94 19.95
N GLU A 53 3.73 14.86 19.18
CA GLU A 53 3.91 14.94 17.72
C GLU A 53 2.64 15.48 17.02
N LEU A 54 1.44 15.14 17.53
CA LEU A 54 0.18 15.69 17.03
C LEU A 54 0.08 17.20 17.29
N ALA A 55 0.50 17.66 18.47
CA ALA A 55 0.54 19.09 18.78
C ALA A 55 1.54 19.85 17.87
N GLU A 56 2.69 19.25 17.60
CA GLU A 56 3.68 19.81 16.66
C GLU A 56 3.12 19.93 15.24
N LEU A 57 2.45 18.88 14.73
CA LEU A 57 1.80 18.90 13.42
C LEU A 57 0.77 20.03 13.33
N LYS A 58 -0.08 20.18 14.36
CA LYS A 58 -1.06 21.27 14.44
C LYS A 58 -0.39 22.64 14.45
N ALA A 59 0.72 22.79 15.18
CA ALA A 59 1.46 24.04 15.23
C ALA A 59 2.06 24.41 13.87
N LYS A 60 2.69 23.46 13.16
CA LYS A 60 3.20 23.67 11.79
C LYS A 60 2.10 24.11 10.84
N LEU A 61 0.93 23.49 10.94
CA LEU A 61 -0.23 23.82 10.12
C LEU A 61 -0.87 25.17 10.44
N LYS A 62 -0.46 25.90 11.49
CA LYS A 62 -0.88 27.30 11.68
C LYS A 62 -0.24 28.27 10.67
N ASN A 63 0.90 27.90 10.09
CA ASN A 63 1.59 28.72 9.10
C ASN A 63 0.93 28.57 7.71
N SER A 64 0.37 29.65 7.18
CA SER A 64 -0.33 29.68 5.88
C SER A 64 0.60 29.39 4.70
N THR A 65 1.86 29.82 4.74
CA THR A 65 2.86 29.50 3.71
C THR A 65 3.17 28.00 3.72
N PHE A 66 3.40 27.41 4.89
CA PHE A 66 3.62 25.96 5.00
C PHE A 66 2.44 25.18 4.43
N GLN A 67 1.21 25.58 4.76
CA GLN A 67 -0.01 24.96 4.27
C GLN A 67 -0.14 24.91 2.73
N GLN A 68 0.49 25.85 2.01
CA GLN A 68 0.47 25.90 0.54
C GLN A 68 1.53 24.99 -0.09
N THR A 69 2.54 24.56 0.68
CA THR A 69 3.52 23.60 0.21
C THR A 69 2.89 22.21 0.01
N PRO A 70 3.45 21.35 -0.85
CA PRO A 70 2.97 19.97 -0.98
C PRO A 70 3.04 19.18 0.34
N GLU A 71 4.04 19.46 1.19
CA GLU A 71 4.15 18.89 2.54
C GLU A 71 3.02 19.34 3.46
N GLY A 72 2.67 20.63 3.41
CA GLY A 72 1.56 21.19 4.17
C GLY A 72 0.21 20.61 3.76
N GLN A 73 -0.04 20.44 2.47
CA GLN A 73 -1.26 19.81 1.97
C GLN A 73 -1.37 18.34 2.43
N MET A 74 -0.26 17.60 2.37
CA MET A 74 -0.19 16.23 2.92
C MET A 74 -0.42 16.20 4.44
N SER A 75 0.14 17.17 5.15
CA SER A 75 0.00 17.33 6.59
C SER A 75 -1.45 17.64 6.99
N LYS A 76 -2.17 18.45 6.20
CA LYS A 76 -3.62 18.70 6.41
C LYS A 76 -4.44 17.43 6.28
N LEU A 77 -4.23 16.67 5.20
CA LEU A 77 -4.92 15.39 5.01
C LEU A 77 -4.61 14.40 6.14
N THR A 78 -3.36 14.34 6.57
CA THR A 78 -2.94 13.50 7.70
C THR A 78 -3.64 13.92 9.00
N LEU A 79 -3.69 15.23 9.29
CA LEU A 79 -4.37 15.75 10.47
C LEU A 79 -5.87 15.43 10.45
N ALA A 80 -6.55 15.61 9.31
CA ALA A 80 -7.97 15.28 9.17
C ALA A 80 -8.26 13.82 9.55
N ILE A 81 -7.44 12.88 9.07
CA ILE A 81 -7.57 11.45 9.39
C ILE A 81 -7.29 11.17 10.87
N LEU A 82 -6.34 11.88 11.48
CA LEU A 82 -5.97 11.71 12.88
C LEU A 82 -7.05 12.16 13.86
N GLU A 83 -7.77 13.23 13.51
CA GLU A 83 -8.73 13.88 14.40
C GLU A 83 -10.17 13.47 14.15
N ASN A 84 -10.54 13.20 12.90
CA ASN A 84 -11.90 12.87 12.53
C ASN A 84 -12.02 11.39 12.22
N ASP A 85 -12.83 10.69 13.00
CA ASP A 85 -13.06 9.27 12.77
C ASP A 85 -13.95 9.02 11.54
N THR A 86 -14.76 9.97 11.05
CA THR A 86 -15.51 9.76 9.79
C THR A 86 -14.59 9.59 8.58
N GLU A 87 -13.37 10.13 8.65
CA GLU A 87 -12.32 9.87 7.65
C GLU A 87 -11.85 8.40 7.65
N LEU A 88 -12.27 7.58 8.61
CA LEU A 88 -11.92 6.17 8.67
C LEU A 88 -12.84 5.27 7.87
N GLU A 89 -14.03 5.74 7.49
CA GLU A 89 -15.05 4.93 6.78
C GLU A 89 -14.49 4.30 5.50
N LYS A 90 -13.68 5.06 4.76
CA LYS A 90 -13.01 4.59 3.54
C LYS A 90 -12.05 3.41 3.74
N TYR A 91 -11.77 2.99 4.98
CA TYR A 91 -10.90 1.85 5.32
C TYR A 91 -11.66 0.69 6.00
N LEU A 92 -12.96 0.85 6.22
CA LEU A 92 -13.82 -0.15 6.83
C LEU A 92 -14.52 -0.98 5.75
N ASP A 93 -14.97 -2.18 6.11
CA ASP A 93 -15.83 -2.96 5.22
C ASP A 93 -17.21 -2.30 5.12
N LYS A 94 -17.89 -2.47 3.98
CA LYS A 94 -19.19 -1.85 3.73
C LYS A 94 -20.22 -2.15 4.83
N ASP A 95 -20.31 -3.41 5.25
CA ASP A 95 -21.24 -3.85 6.29
C ASP A 95 -20.90 -3.30 7.68
N VAL A 96 -19.61 -3.02 7.94
CA VAL A 96 -19.16 -2.34 9.16
C VAL A 96 -19.56 -0.87 9.13
N VAL A 97 -19.42 -0.19 7.99
CA VAL A 97 -19.88 1.20 7.82
C VAL A 97 -21.40 1.30 7.99
N GLU A 98 -22.15 0.39 7.37
CA GLU A 98 -23.62 0.32 7.50
C GLU A 98 -24.04 0.13 8.97
N GLU A 99 -23.38 -0.76 9.72
CA GLU A 99 -23.66 -0.92 11.16
C GLU A 99 -23.34 0.35 11.96
N ILE A 100 -22.23 1.03 11.65
CA ILE A 100 -21.83 2.27 12.32
C ILE A 100 -22.86 3.37 12.05
N HIS A 101 -23.24 3.60 10.80
CA HIS A 101 -24.23 4.63 10.44
C HIS A 101 -25.60 4.37 11.08
N HIS A 102 -26.02 3.10 11.15
CA HIS A 102 -27.27 2.73 11.81
C HIS A 102 -27.23 2.98 13.34
N LYS A 103 -26.08 2.79 13.99
CA LYS A 103 -25.97 2.81 15.47
C LYS A 103 -25.36 4.10 16.04
N ASP A 104 -24.66 4.89 15.24
CA ASP A 104 -23.93 6.08 15.65
C ASP A 104 -24.11 7.22 14.64
N LEU A 105 -25.10 8.07 14.93
CA LEU A 105 -25.46 9.23 14.11
C LEU A 105 -24.33 10.26 13.95
N ARG A 106 -23.24 10.18 14.73
CA ARG A 106 -22.07 11.07 14.59
C ARG A 106 -21.27 10.80 13.32
N TRP A 107 -21.44 9.63 12.73
CA TRP A 107 -20.78 9.24 11.48
C TRP A 107 -21.64 9.53 10.24
N GLY A 108 -22.89 9.96 10.42
CA GLY A 108 -23.77 10.35 9.33
C GLY A 108 -23.43 11.73 8.75
N SER A 109 -23.68 11.92 7.45
CA SER A 109 -23.52 13.20 6.74
C SER A 109 -24.60 14.24 7.08
N GLU A 110 -25.68 13.86 7.76
CA GLU A 110 -26.71 14.79 8.23
C GLU A 110 -26.32 15.37 9.60
N LYS A 111 -26.01 16.67 9.63
CA LYS A 111 -26.01 17.42 10.90
C LYS A 111 -27.38 17.28 11.56
N PRO A 112 -27.48 16.94 12.85
CA PRO A 112 -28.77 16.92 13.52
C PRO A 112 -29.46 18.27 13.37
N LYS A 113 -30.72 18.27 12.91
CA LYS A 113 -31.52 19.51 12.75
C LYS A 113 -31.57 20.27 14.10
N PRO A 114 -31.48 21.61 14.12
CA PRO A 114 -31.28 22.37 15.37
C PRO A 114 -32.45 22.34 16.37
N ASN A 115 -33.59 21.73 16.03
CA ASN A 115 -34.84 21.86 16.80
C ASN A 115 -35.36 20.54 17.37
N THR A 116 -34.49 19.75 17.99
CA THR A 116 -34.95 18.81 19.03
C THR A 116 -34.15 19.04 20.30
N SER A 117 -34.76 19.80 21.21
CA SER A 117 -34.38 19.97 22.61
C SER A 117 -34.56 18.65 23.38
N LYS A 118 -33.82 17.62 22.97
CA LYS A 118 -33.46 16.50 23.81
C LYS A 118 -31.95 16.46 23.82
N THR A 119 -31.39 16.86 24.95
CA THR A 119 -30.05 16.47 25.40
C THR A 119 -30.02 14.94 25.48
N THR A 120 -29.94 14.27 24.34
CA THR A 120 -29.56 12.87 24.28
C THR A 120 -28.10 12.86 24.71
N LYS A 121 -27.85 12.45 25.95
CA LYS A 121 -26.53 11.94 26.34
C LYS A 121 -26.21 10.82 25.34
N VAL A 122 -25.45 11.12 24.28
CA VAL A 122 -25.09 10.16 23.24
C VAL A 122 -24.14 9.16 23.89
N GLY A 123 -24.69 7.97 24.13
CA GLY A 123 -24.27 7.09 25.21
C GLY A 123 -22.89 6.48 25.04
N THR A 124 -22.20 6.39 26.17
CA THR A 124 -21.18 5.41 26.51
C THR A 124 -21.69 3.95 26.48
N GLY A 125 -22.61 3.61 25.57
CA GLY A 125 -23.36 2.34 25.54
C GLY A 125 -23.66 1.77 24.14
N ILE A 126 -23.10 2.33 23.06
CA ILE A 126 -23.27 1.77 21.71
C ILE A 126 -22.55 0.41 21.63
N ARG A 127 -23.32 -0.67 21.54
CA ARG A 127 -22.80 -2.04 21.40
C ARG A 127 -22.75 -2.45 19.93
N TYR A 128 -21.58 -2.26 19.34
CA TYR A 128 -21.27 -2.83 18.02
C TYR A 128 -21.03 -4.34 18.10
N SER A 129 -21.20 -5.03 16.97
CA SER A 129 -20.75 -6.40 16.78
C SER A 129 -19.25 -6.53 17.08
N ASP A 130 -18.81 -7.73 17.47
CA ASP A 130 -17.39 -8.00 17.75
C ASP A 130 -16.50 -7.67 16.54
N ARG A 131 -17.00 -7.94 15.33
CA ARG A 131 -16.34 -7.60 14.08
C ARG A 131 -16.12 -6.09 13.96
N THR A 132 -17.18 -5.29 14.10
CA THR A 132 -17.10 -3.83 14.02
C THR A 132 -16.21 -3.25 15.11
N ARG A 133 -16.32 -3.73 16.36
CA ARG A 133 -15.43 -3.30 17.46
C ARG A 133 -13.96 -3.60 17.15
N ASN A 134 -13.66 -4.80 16.67
CA ASN A 134 -12.30 -5.22 16.37
C ASN A 134 -11.71 -4.45 15.19
N GLN A 135 -12.50 -4.25 14.12
CA GLN A 135 -12.04 -3.52 12.94
C GLN A 135 -11.77 -2.05 13.25
N LEU A 136 -12.69 -1.38 13.95
CA LEU A 136 -12.53 0.03 14.32
C LEU A 136 -11.39 0.25 15.31
N SER A 137 -11.24 -0.61 16.32
CA SER A 137 -10.13 -0.51 17.28
C SER A 137 -8.77 -0.76 16.63
N SER A 138 -8.67 -1.78 15.76
CA SER A 138 -7.47 -2.07 14.97
C SER A 138 -7.10 -0.90 14.07
N LEU A 139 -8.08 -0.35 13.33
CA LEU A 139 -7.87 0.80 12.45
C LEU A 139 -7.39 2.04 13.20
N ARG A 140 -8.04 2.40 14.32
CA ARG A 140 -7.64 3.53 15.18
C ARG A 140 -6.22 3.34 15.73
N PHE A 141 -5.86 2.11 16.10
CA PHE A 141 -4.53 1.80 16.58
C PHE A 141 -3.48 1.92 15.47
N LYS A 142 -3.71 1.28 14.31
CA LYS A 142 -2.83 1.35 13.14
C LYS A 142 -2.63 2.78 12.66
N ARG A 143 -3.67 3.63 12.69
CA ARG A 143 -3.56 5.07 12.39
C ARG A 143 -2.51 5.76 13.26
N LYS A 144 -2.58 5.55 14.58
CA LYS A 144 -1.63 6.18 15.53
C LYS A 144 -0.22 5.64 15.38
N GLN A 145 -0.07 4.32 15.20
CA GLN A 145 1.21 3.67 14.94
C GLN A 145 1.85 4.24 13.68
N LEU A 146 1.08 4.32 12.59
CA LEU A 146 1.55 4.83 11.31
C LEU A 146 2.01 6.28 11.44
N PHE A 147 1.26 7.13 12.12
CA PHE A 147 1.65 8.53 12.32
C PHE A 147 2.99 8.68 13.03
N LEU A 148 3.20 7.95 14.12
CA LEU A 148 4.49 7.94 14.81
C LEU A 148 5.62 7.37 13.94
N PHE A 149 5.29 6.44 13.05
CA PHE A 149 6.27 5.83 12.16
C PHE A 149 6.71 6.75 11.02
N TYR A 150 5.84 7.66 10.55
CA TYR A 150 6.12 8.53 9.40
C TYR A 150 7.38 9.39 9.57
N LYS A 151 7.69 9.83 10.80
CA LYS A 151 8.93 10.59 11.07
C LYS A 151 10.18 9.78 10.75
N ARG A 152 10.20 8.51 11.15
CA ARG A 152 11.29 7.57 10.84
C ARG A 152 11.33 7.24 9.35
N ILE A 153 10.17 7.19 8.68
CA ILE A 153 10.09 7.01 7.23
C ILE A 153 10.73 8.19 6.49
N ILE A 154 10.53 9.43 6.95
CA ILE A 154 11.13 10.62 6.33
C ILE A 154 12.66 10.55 6.38
N GLU A 155 13.23 10.26 7.55
CA GLU A 155 14.68 10.07 7.72
C GLU A 155 15.21 8.94 6.83
N ALA A 156 14.50 7.81 6.80
CA ALA A 156 14.85 6.67 5.97
C ALA A 156 14.80 6.99 4.46
N GLN A 157 13.84 7.82 4.04
CA GLN A 157 13.71 8.27 2.66
C GLN A 157 14.90 9.14 2.22
N VAL A 158 15.41 9.99 3.12
CA VAL A 158 16.61 10.80 2.86
C VAL A 158 17.83 9.88 2.70
N ALA A 159 18.04 8.95 3.63
CA ALA A 159 19.13 7.98 3.54
C ALA A 159 19.05 7.14 2.25
N LEU A 160 17.85 6.67 1.90
CA LEU A 160 17.61 5.91 0.67
C LEU A 160 17.96 6.74 -0.58
N ARG A 161 17.63 8.03 -0.59
CA ARG A 161 17.98 8.92 -1.69
C ARG A 161 19.49 9.10 -1.83
N VAL A 162 20.20 9.31 -0.72
CA VAL A 162 21.67 9.41 -0.72
C VAL A 162 22.31 8.15 -1.32
N LEU A 163 21.82 6.97 -0.97
CA LEU A 163 22.28 5.72 -1.58
C LEU A 163 21.97 5.66 -3.07
N CYS A 164 20.80 6.12 -3.51
CA CYS A 164 20.45 6.16 -4.93
C CYS A 164 21.38 7.11 -5.71
N ASP A 165 21.67 8.28 -5.15
CA ASP A 165 22.56 9.28 -5.76
C ASP A 165 23.99 8.74 -5.87
N ASP A 166 24.50 8.01 -4.86
CA ASP A 166 25.78 7.31 -4.92
C ASP A 166 25.81 6.25 -6.05
N VAL A 167 24.75 5.45 -6.16
CA VAL A 167 24.63 4.45 -7.24
C VAL A 167 24.65 5.09 -8.62
N VAL A 168 23.86 6.14 -8.82
CA VAL A 168 23.76 6.85 -10.09
C VAL A 168 25.05 7.58 -10.43
N SER A 169 25.77 8.14 -9.45
CA SER A 169 27.07 8.80 -9.69
C SER A 169 28.13 7.84 -10.26
N THR A 170 28.01 6.55 -9.97
CA THR A 170 28.96 5.52 -10.44
C THR A 170 28.52 4.86 -11.75
N VAL A 171 27.22 4.56 -11.89
CA VAL A 171 26.70 3.69 -12.95
C VAL A 171 25.90 4.46 -14.01
N GLY A 172 25.57 5.72 -13.74
CA GLY A 172 24.59 6.49 -14.51
C GLY A 172 23.15 6.12 -14.16
N GLY A 173 22.21 6.65 -14.93
CA GLY A 173 20.77 6.52 -14.70
C GLY A 173 20.15 7.77 -14.06
N LYS A 174 18.88 7.66 -13.67
CA LYS A 174 18.10 8.78 -13.13
C LYS A 174 17.33 8.35 -11.89
N VAL A 175 17.53 9.08 -10.80
CA VAL A 175 16.79 8.87 -9.56
C VAL A 175 15.38 9.44 -9.72
N CYS A 176 14.37 8.58 -9.57
CA CYS A 176 12.97 8.89 -9.74
C CYS A 176 12.17 8.57 -8.46
N ALA A 177 11.31 9.50 -8.05
CA ALA A 177 10.30 9.22 -7.03
C ALA A 177 9.07 8.59 -7.71
N PRO A 178 8.44 7.54 -7.14
CA PRO A 178 7.23 6.99 -7.70
C PRO A 178 6.10 8.04 -7.80
N PRO A 179 5.24 8.00 -8.84
CA PRO A 179 4.09 8.89 -8.95
C PRO A 179 3.21 8.86 -7.69
N GLY A 180 2.71 10.03 -7.29
CA GLY A 180 1.89 10.21 -6.09
C GLY A 180 2.61 9.99 -4.76
N ALA A 181 3.95 9.84 -4.76
CA ALA A 181 4.78 9.86 -3.56
C ALA A 181 5.30 11.27 -3.28
N PHE A 182 5.32 11.69 -2.02
CA PHE A 182 5.95 12.95 -1.64
C PHE A 182 7.47 12.72 -1.48
N ASN A 183 8.26 13.10 -2.49
CA ASN A 183 9.71 12.85 -2.54
C ASN A 183 10.12 11.38 -2.34
N GLY A 184 9.26 10.44 -2.76
CA GLY A 184 9.44 9.00 -2.57
C GLY A 184 8.62 8.41 -1.42
N ILE A 185 8.11 9.25 -0.51
CA ILE A 185 7.31 8.79 0.63
C ILE A 185 5.89 8.44 0.19
N LYS A 186 5.42 7.23 0.52
CA LYS A 186 4.02 6.83 0.31
C LYS A 186 3.07 7.80 1.04
N SER A 187 1.91 8.13 0.46
CA SER A 187 0.92 8.96 1.16
C SER A 187 0.35 8.26 2.41
N PHE A 188 0.02 9.04 3.45
CA PHE A 188 -0.54 8.50 4.70
C PHE A 188 -1.82 7.69 4.45
N ASN A 189 -2.71 8.23 3.60
CA ASN A 189 -3.91 7.53 3.12
C ASN A 189 -3.57 6.19 2.46
N GLY A 190 -2.58 6.16 1.56
CA GLY A 190 -2.19 4.95 0.83
C GLY A 190 -1.55 3.89 1.73
N ALA A 191 -0.73 4.32 2.69
CA ALA A 191 -0.13 3.45 3.69
C ALA A 191 -1.19 2.86 4.65
N LEU A 192 -2.10 3.71 5.13
CA LEU A 192 -3.20 3.27 5.98
C LEU A 192 -4.11 2.29 5.24
N ASN A 193 -4.49 2.60 3.99
CA ASN A 193 -5.30 1.71 3.16
C ASN A 193 -4.68 0.32 2.99
N LYS A 194 -3.36 0.28 2.79
CA LYS A 194 -2.64 -0.98 2.57
C LYS A 194 -2.76 -1.91 3.78
N ILE A 195 -2.51 -1.41 4.98
CA ILE A 195 -2.57 -2.22 6.22
C ILE A 195 -3.99 -2.45 6.75
N THR A 196 -5.02 -1.80 6.19
CA THR A 196 -6.39 -1.91 6.71
C THR A 196 -7.30 -2.69 5.79
N GLN A 197 -7.19 -2.52 4.47
CA GLN A 197 -8.04 -3.19 3.49
C GLN A 197 -7.31 -4.30 2.73
N ARG A 198 -6.09 -4.04 2.25
CA ARG A 198 -5.37 -4.96 1.35
C ARG A 198 -4.70 -6.10 2.10
N GLU A 199 -4.01 -5.74 3.17
CA GLU A 199 -3.25 -6.65 4.03
C GLU A 199 -3.76 -6.45 5.47
N ARG A 200 -5.05 -6.68 5.71
CA ARG A 200 -5.73 -6.36 7.00
C ARG A 200 -5.06 -7.01 8.21
N ASN A 201 -4.43 -8.17 8.01
CA ASN A 201 -3.69 -8.90 9.04
C ASN A 201 -2.24 -8.42 9.23
N ASP A 202 -1.73 -7.61 8.30
CA ASP A 202 -0.38 -7.09 8.37
C ASP A 202 -0.31 -5.90 9.31
N GLU A 203 0.84 -5.74 9.94
CA GLU A 203 1.10 -4.65 10.85
C GLU A 203 1.74 -3.47 10.12
N VAL A 204 1.78 -2.30 10.77
CA VAL A 204 2.60 -1.17 10.29
C VAL A 204 4.06 -1.60 10.09
N GLY A 205 4.55 -2.55 10.91
CA GLY A 205 5.88 -3.13 10.79
C GLY A 205 6.18 -3.80 9.45
N ASP A 206 5.14 -4.27 8.75
CA ASP A 206 5.30 -4.98 7.48
C ASP A 206 5.31 -4.04 6.26
N LEU A 207 5.02 -2.74 6.46
CA LEU A 207 5.08 -1.69 5.44
C LEU A 207 6.52 -1.34 5.05
N LYS A 208 7.06 -2.03 4.05
CA LYS A 208 8.45 -1.83 3.57
C LYS A 208 8.57 -0.88 2.37
N ASP A 209 7.44 -0.40 1.86
CA ASP A 209 7.35 0.46 0.68
C ASP A 209 6.83 1.86 1.02
N CYS A 210 7.01 2.27 2.28
CA CYS A 210 6.71 3.62 2.77
C CYS A 210 7.79 4.61 2.39
N ALA A 211 9.07 4.27 2.60
CA ALA A 211 10.20 4.92 1.95
C ALA A 211 10.51 4.14 0.67
N ARG A 212 10.42 4.78 -0.49
CA ARG A 212 10.60 4.10 -1.77
C ARG A 212 11.22 5.00 -2.83
N MET A 213 12.11 4.42 -3.62
CA MET A 213 12.75 5.08 -4.76
C MET A 213 12.80 4.14 -5.95
N THR A 214 12.89 4.74 -7.13
CA THR A 214 13.20 4.04 -8.37
C THR A 214 14.46 4.65 -8.97
N ILE A 215 15.37 3.83 -9.49
CA ILE A 215 16.39 4.30 -10.42
C ILE A 215 16.00 3.81 -11.81
N GLU A 216 15.87 4.76 -12.72
CA GLU A 216 15.59 4.56 -14.14
C GLU A 216 16.91 4.46 -14.91
N PHE A 217 17.01 3.46 -15.78
CA PHE A 217 18.18 3.21 -16.62
C PHE A 217 17.80 3.18 -18.10
N ASP A 218 18.74 3.54 -18.97
CA ASP A 218 18.52 3.49 -20.42
C ASP A 218 18.50 2.05 -20.94
N ASN A 219 19.22 1.15 -20.28
CA ASN A 219 19.32 -0.25 -20.69
C ASN A 219 19.55 -1.20 -19.50
N GLN A 220 19.30 -2.49 -19.75
CA GLN A 220 19.42 -3.53 -18.74
C GLN A 220 20.87 -3.70 -18.22
N LYS A 221 21.89 -3.44 -19.04
CA LYS A 221 23.30 -3.56 -18.61
C LYS A 221 23.63 -2.60 -17.47
N GLN A 222 23.28 -1.33 -17.58
CA GLN A 222 23.45 -0.35 -16.50
C GLN A 222 22.65 -0.76 -15.25
N MET A 223 21.41 -1.21 -15.43
CA MET A 223 20.56 -1.68 -14.34
C MET A 223 21.21 -2.86 -13.57
N LEU A 224 21.84 -3.80 -14.28
CA LEU A 224 22.54 -4.94 -13.68
C LEU A 224 23.83 -4.54 -12.96
N LEU A 225 24.57 -3.55 -13.49
CA LEU A 225 25.73 -2.97 -12.79
C LEU A 225 25.31 -2.28 -11.49
N ALA A 226 24.19 -1.54 -11.50
CA ALA A 226 23.63 -0.93 -10.31
C ALA A 226 23.19 -1.98 -9.28
N LYS A 227 22.54 -3.07 -9.73
CA LYS A 227 22.22 -4.22 -8.87
C LYS A 227 23.48 -4.77 -8.18
N ALA A 228 24.56 -4.98 -8.92
CA ALA A 228 25.81 -5.51 -8.37
C ALA A 228 26.42 -4.56 -7.32
N LYS A 229 26.43 -3.24 -7.57
CA LYS A 229 26.89 -2.23 -6.59
C LYS A 229 26.02 -2.24 -5.32
N ILE A 230 24.69 -2.22 -5.47
CA ILE A 230 23.76 -2.22 -4.33
C ILE A 230 23.88 -3.51 -3.52
N ALA A 231 24.14 -4.65 -4.15
CA ALA A 231 24.34 -5.93 -3.46
C ALA A 231 25.56 -5.94 -2.52
N GLN A 232 26.49 -4.99 -2.67
CA GLN A 232 27.65 -4.82 -1.80
C GLN A 232 27.43 -3.75 -0.70
N SER A 233 26.30 -3.04 -0.74
CA SER A 233 25.96 -2.00 0.25
C SER A 233 25.68 -2.58 1.64
N GLN A 234 26.00 -1.83 2.69
CA GLN A 234 25.74 -2.26 4.07
C GLN A 234 24.25 -2.46 4.32
N GLU A 235 23.42 -1.63 3.69
CA GLU A 235 21.96 -1.66 3.78
C GLU A 235 21.38 -2.98 3.28
N PHE A 236 21.94 -3.54 2.20
CA PHE A 236 21.53 -4.86 1.70
C PHE A 236 22.17 -5.99 2.50
N LEU A 237 23.46 -5.90 2.83
CA LEU A 237 24.16 -6.93 3.60
C LEU A 237 23.47 -7.19 4.96
N ALA A 238 22.89 -6.17 5.58
CA ALA A 238 22.13 -6.28 6.82
C ALA A 238 20.84 -7.12 6.72
N VAL A 239 20.34 -7.37 5.51
CA VAL A 239 19.08 -8.08 5.26
C VAL A 239 19.19 -9.21 4.23
N LYS A 240 20.38 -9.46 3.66
CA LYS A 240 20.61 -10.48 2.62
C LYS A 240 20.27 -11.91 3.05
N SER A 241 20.13 -12.18 4.34
CA SER A 241 19.68 -13.48 4.85
C SER A 241 18.21 -13.76 4.50
N TYR A 242 17.39 -12.73 4.30
CA TYR A 242 15.99 -12.88 3.96
C TYR A 242 15.80 -13.05 2.45
N GLN A 243 15.20 -14.16 2.03
CA GLN A 243 14.86 -14.44 0.63
C GLN A 243 14.12 -13.30 -0.08
N LYS A 244 13.30 -12.54 0.65
CA LYS A 244 12.52 -11.42 0.09
C LYS A 244 13.28 -10.08 0.07
N ALA A 245 14.53 -10.02 0.53
CA ALA A 245 15.33 -8.79 0.55
C ALA A 245 15.68 -8.28 -0.86
N LEU A 246 15.71 -9.18 -1.84
CA LEU A 246 15.82 -8.85 -3.26
C LEU A 246 14.80 -9.68 -4.03
N LYS A 247 14.12 -9.05 -4.99
CA LYS A 247 13.32 -9.72 -6.02
C LYS A 247 13.91 -9.37 -7.37
N ASP A 248 14.66 -10.28 -7.95
CA ASP A 248 15.19 -10.12 -9.30
C ASP A 248 14.29 -10.85 -10.29
N ARG A 249 13.43 -10.13 -11.02
CA ARG A 249 12.51 -10.71 -12.01
C ARG A 249 13.13 -10.93 -13.38
N TYR A 250 14.40 -10.54 -13.54
CA TYR A 250 15.21 -10.86 -14.71
C TYR A 250 16.03 -12.13 -14.50
N SER A 251 15.96 -12.74 -13.31
CA SER A 251 16.70 -13.95 -12.96
C SER A 251 18.20 -13.88 -13.28
N SER A 252 18.80 -12.72 -13.02
CA SER A 252 20.18 -12.39 -13.40
C SER A 252 21.22 -12.68 -12.32
N GLY A 253 20.80 -13.16 -11.14
CA GLY A 253 21.71 -13.56 -10.07
C GLY A 253 22.36 -14.91 -10.35
N THR A 254 23.59 -15.08 -9.87
CA THR A 254 24.42 -16.27 -10.09
C THR A 254 24.84 -16.91 -8.77
N GLN A 255 25.47 -18.08 -8.80
CA GLN A 255 25.98 -18.68 -7.58
C GLN A 255 27.23 -17.93 -7.09
N GLU A 256 28.04 -17.44 -8.04
CA GLU A 256 29.29 -16.72 -7.84
C GLU A 256 29.07 -15.38 -7.14
N ASP A 257 28.04 -14.63 -7.51
CA ASP A 257 27.67 -13.37 -6.85
C ASP A 257 26.85 -13.57 -5.56
N GLY A 258 26.47 -14.81 -5.24
CA GLY A 258 25.65 -15.15 -4.07
C GLY A 258 24.19 -14.67 -4.17
N LEU A 259 23.73 -14.29 -5.36
CA LEU A 259 22.40 -13.74 -5.61
C LEU A 259 21.43 -14.70 -6.27
N LEU A 260 21.86 -15.90 -6.69
CA LEU A 260 21.02 -16.93 -7.32
C LEU A 260 19.69 -17.14 -6.58
N LYS A 261 19.74 -17.18 -5.25
CA LYS A 261 18.54 -17.38 -4.43
C LYS A 261 17.48 -16.31 -4.66
N PHE A 262 17.83 -15.08 -5.00
CA PHE A 262 16.88 -13.96 -5.15
C PHE A 262 16.22 -13.89 -6.53
N ASN A 263 16.60 -14.78 -7.46
CA ASN A 263 15.95 -14.89 -8.75
C ASN A 263 14.46 -15.22 -8.59
N SER A 264 13.64 -14.61 -9.42
CA SER A 264 12.19 -14.74 -9.39
C SER A 264 11.63 -14.62 -10.80
N SER A 265 10.48 -15.22 -11.07
CA SER A 265 9.81 -15.07 -12.35
C SER A 265 9.17 -13.68 -12.48
N ALA A 266 8.91 -13.28 -13.73
CA ALA A 266 8.04 -12.15 -14.04
C ALA A 266 6.68 -12.29 -13.33
N GLN A 267 6.00 -11.17 -13.10
CA GLN A 267 4.61 -11.20 -12.65
C GLN A 267 3.72 -11.83 -13.73
N LYS A 268 2.52 -12.30 -13.34
CA LYS A 268 1.53 -12.83 -14.29
C LYS A 268 1.19 -11.86 -15.41
N SER A 269 1.26 -10.56 -15.13
CA SER A 269 1.07 -9.48 -16.10
C SER A 269 2.18 -9.39 -17.16
N GLY A 270 3.34 -10.01 -16.92
CA GLY A 270 4.57 -9.85 -17.71
C GLY A 270 5.58 -8.91 -17.05
N TYR A 271 5.21 -8.18 -16.00
CA TYR A 271 6.09 -7.17 -15.39
C TYR A 271 7.38 -7.76 -14.80
N LYS A 272 8.51 -7.15 -15.15
CA LYS A 272 9.84 -7.41 -14.58
C LYS A 272 10.43 -6.14 -13.98
N ASP A 273 11.05 -6.29 -12.82
CA ASP A 273 11.84 -5.29 -12.13
C ASP A 273 12.89 -5.98 -11.24
N ILE A 274 13.90 -5.22 -10.83
CA ILE A 274 14.78 -5.61 -9.75
C ILE A 274 14.40 -4.77 -8.54
N LYS A 275 14.00 -5.42 -7.46
CA LYS A 275 13.51 -4.73 -6.26
C LYS A 275 14.30 -5.13 -5.03
N PHE A 276 15.01 -4.18 -4.45
CA PHE A 276 15.68 -4.30 -3.17
C PHE A 276 14.78 -3.82 -2.04
N PHE A 277 14.92 -4.49 -0.90
CA PHE A 277 14.53 -3.99 0.41
C PHE A 277 15.81 -3.80 1.21
N LEU A 278 16.03 -2.58 1.67
CA LEU A 278 17.29 -2.11 2.20
C LEU A 278 17.07 -1.60 3.61
N LYS A 279 17.89 -2.03 4.57
CA LYS A 279 17.77 -1.57 5.95
C LYS A 279 18.56 -0.27 6.13
N MET A 280 17.84 0.84 6.26
CA MET A 280 18.44 2.14 6.52
C MET A 280 19.04 2.19 7.93
N SER A 281 19.91 3.17 8.18
CA SER A 281 20.60 3.36 9.46
C SER A 281 19.67 3.49 10.67
N ASN A 282 18.48 4.08 10.50
CA ASN A 282 17.45 4.19 11.56
C ASN A 282 16.56 2.94 11.70
N GLY A 283 16.94 1.84 11.04
CA GLY A 283 16.31 0.52 11.10
C GLY A 283 15.04 0.36 10.24
N VAL A 284 14.57 1.42 9.57
CA VAL A 284 13.45 1.36 8.62
C VAL A 284 13.90 0.68 7.33
N ILE A 285 13.00 -0.07 6.71
CA ILE A 285 13.24 -0.69 5.41
C ILE A 285 12.81 0.28 4.31
N GLY A 286 13.73 0.60 3.40
CA GLY A 286 13.45 1.29 2.15
C GLY A 286 13.27 0.30 1.00
N GLU A 287 12.32 0.57 0.10
CA GLU A 287 12.16 -0.17 -1.15
C GLU A 287 12.88 0.58 -2.28
N LEU A 288 13.87 -0.05 -2.91
CA LEU A 288 14.53 0.48 -4.11
C LEU A 288 14.19 -0.38 -5.31
N GLN A 289 13.56 0.21 -6.32
CA GLN A 289 13.28 -0.44 -7.60
C GLN A 289 14.29 0.00 -8.66
N LEU A 290 14.81 -0.94 -9.43
CA LEU A 290 15.60 -0.66 -10.63
C LEU A 290 14.75 -1.07 -11.83
N ASN A 291 14.59 -0.17 -12.79
CA ASN A 291 13.86 -0.42 -14.03
C ASN A 291 14.53 0.27 -15.22
N THR A 292 14.29 -0.26 -16.42
CA THR A 292 14.57 0.48 -17.65
C THR A 292 13.49 1.52 -17.93
N LYS A 293 13.82 2.54 -18.73
CA LYS A 293 12.90 3.60 -19.15
C LYS A 293 11.62 3.04 -19.80
N ASP A 294 11.76 2.17 -20.80
CA ASP A 294 10.61 1.55 -21.48
C ASP A 294 9.76 0.72 -20.52
N MET A 295 10.38 0.00 -19.59
CA MET A 295 9.64 -0.77 -18.58
C MET A 295 8.84 0.13 -17.62
N LEU A 296 9.35 1.33 -17.29
CA LEU A 296 8.58 2.32 -16.52
C LEU A 296 7.41 2.89 -17.31
N ILE A 297 7.59 3.16 -18.61
CA ILE A 297 6.49 3.59 -19.48
C ILE A 297 5.42 2.49 -19.56
N ALA A 298 5.81 1.25 -19.79
CA ALA A 298 4.90 0.09 -19.80
C ALA A 298 4.12 -0.02 -18.49
N LYS A 299 4.81 0.08 -17.35
CA LYS A 299 4.21 0.04 -16.02
C LYS A 299 3.22 1.17 -15.78
N GLU A 300 3.53 2.39 -16.20
CA GLU A 300 2.63 3.52 -16.07
C GLU A 300 1.34 3.31 -16.87
N LYS A 301 1.46 2.86 -18.14
CA LYS A 301 0.30 2.59 -18.99
C LYS A 301 -0.53 1.40 -18.50
N GLU A 302 0.13 0.36 -17.99
CA GLU A 302 -0.54 -0.84 -17.50
C GLU A 302 -1.19 -0.66 -16.12
N HIS A 303 -0.75 0.29 -15.28
CA HIS A 303 -1.25 0.41 -13.91
C HIS A 303 -2.77 0.52 -13.80
N VAL A 304 -3.44 1.17 -14.75
CA VAL A 304 -4.91 1.25 -14.79
C VAL A 304 -5.56 -0.10 -15.12
N ILE A 305 -4.91 -0.94 -15.95
CA ILE A 305 -5.31 -2.33 -16.20
C ILE A 305 -5.18 -3.15 -14.92
N TYR A 306 -4.06 -3.03 -14.22
CA TYR A 306 -3.83 -3.69 -12.93
C TYR A 306 -4.90 -3.29 -11.90
N ASP A 307 -5.25 -2.00 -11.81
CA ASP A 307 -6.28 -1.49 -10.92
C ASP A 307 -7.67 -2.09 -11.22
N ILE A 308 -7.99 -2.41 -12.48
CA ILE A 308 -9.24 -3.10 -12.86
C ILE A 308 -9.18 -4.58 -12.48
N LEU A 309 -8.13 -5.27 -12.93
CA LEU A 309 -8.01 -6.72 -12.83
C LEU A 309 -7.91 -7.24 -11.39
N ARG A 310 -7.40 -6.42 -10.46
CA ARG A 310 -7.25 -6.80 -9.06
C ARG A 310 -8.55 -6.78 -8.25
N GLU A 311 -9.60 -6.14 -8.76
CA GLU A 311 -10.90 -6.06 -8.06
C GLU A 311 -11.64 -7.41 -8.07
N SER A 312 -11.17 -8.37 -8.87
CA SER A 312 -11.65 -9.75 -8.84
C SER A 312 -10.61 -10.74 -8.35
N LYS A 313 -11.04 -11.68 -7.51
CA LYS A 313 -10.27 -12.88 -7.14
C LYS A 313 -10.32 -13.96 -8.22
N ASP A 314 -11.33 -13.91 -9.09
CA ASP A 314 -11.58 -14.87 -10.16
C ASP A 314 -12.01 -14.13 -11.43
N GLN A 315 -11.06 -13.91 -12.33
CA GLN A 315 -11.27 -13.18 -13.58
C GLN A 315 -12.01 -14.00 -14.65
N THR A 316 -12.32 -15.28 -14.37
CA THR A 316 -13.12 -16.13 -15.26
C THR A 316 -14.63 -15.88 -15.12
N LYS A 317 -15.03 -15.08 -14.14
CA LYS A 317 -16.43 -14.70 -13.89
C LYS A 317 -16.62 -13.19 -14.04
N PRO A 318 -17.83 -12.72 -14.39
CA PRO A 318 -18.14 -11.29 -14.35
C PRO A 318 -17.95 -10.70 -12.96
N TYR A 319 -17.46 -9.47 -12.89
CA TYR A 319 -17.34 -8.71 -11.64
C TYR A 319 -17.63 -7.24 -11.87
N THR A 320 -18.08 -6.55 -10.82
CA THR A 320 -18.43 -5.13 -10.90
C THR A 320 -17.58 -4.31 -9.92
N ILE A 321 -16.95 -3.28 -10.46
CA ILE A 321 -16.29 -2.23 -9.71
C ILE A 321 -17.35 -1.19 -9.38
N SER A 322 -17.72 -1.10 -8.10
CA SER A 322 -18.79 -0.21 -7.62
C SER A 322 -18.27 1.08 -6.98
N ASN A 323 -16.95 1.29 -6.90
CA ASN A 323 -16.37 2.51 -6.36
C ASN A 323 -16.35 3.62 -7.45
N PRO A 324 -17.16 4.69 -7.32
CA PRO A 324 -17.26 5.75 -8.32
C PRO A 324 -15.93 6.41 -8.66
N ASP A 325 -15.09 6.67 -7.65
CA ASP A 325 -13.80 7.34 -7.82
C ASP A 325 -12.83 6.50 -8.65
N VAL A 326 -12.87 5.17 -8.46
CA VAL A 326 -12.03 4.24 -9.23
C VAL A 326 -12.51 4.21 -10.68
N VAL A 327 -13.82 4.13 -10.91
CA VAL A 327 -14.42 4.06 -12.24
C VAL A 327 -14.19 5.36 -13.02
N ILE A 328 -14.33 6.52 -12.37
CA ILE A 328 -14.02 7.82 -12.97
C ILE A 328 -12.54 7.88 -13.39
N LYS A 329 -11.62 7.46 -12.51
CA LYS A 329 -10.19 7.42 -12.84
C LYS A 329 -9.87 6.50 -14.02
N ILE A 330 -10.51 5.33 -14.09
CA ILE A 330 -10.35 4.42 -15.24
C ILE A 330 -10.71 5.14 -16.54
N ARG A 331 -11.87 5.80 -16.57
CA ARG A 331 -12.35 6.56 -17.75
C ARG A 331 -11.42 7.71 -18.13
N GLU A 332 -10.90 8.44 -17.14
CA GLU A 332 -9.97 9.56 -17.37
C GLU A 332 -8.60 9.12 -17.89
N HIS A 333 -8.07 8.01 -17.36
CA HIS A 333 -6.75 7.50 -17.73
C HIS A 333 -6.76 6.71 -19.05
N MET A 334 -7.78 5.88 -19.27
CA MET A 334 -7.97 5.14 -20.53
C MET A 334 -8.70 6.01 -21.57
N ASN A 335 -8.11 7.15 -21.90
CA ASN A 335 -8.62 8.08 -22.92
C ASN A 335 -8.07 7.75 -24.33
N ASP A 336 -8.47 8.51 -25.35
CA ASP A 336 -8.03 8.29 -26.73
C ASP A 336 -6.50 8.31 -26.88
N GLY A 337 -5.79 9.17 -26.13
CA GLY A 337 -4.32 9.21 -26.12
C GLY A 337 -3.71 7.91 -25.58
N TRP A 338 -4.29 7.31 -24.53
CA TRP A 338 -3.86 6.01 -24.02
C TRP A 338 -4.10 4.90 -25.04
N PHE A 339 -5.27 4.87 -25.68
CA PHE A 339 -5.60 3.89 -26.71
C PHE A 339 -4.69 4.02 -27.94
N SER A 340 -4.51 5.23 -28.46
CA SER A 340 -3.63 5.49 -29.61
C SER A 340 -2.18 5.12 -29.32
N PHE A 341 -1.69 5.39 -28.11
CA PHE A 341 -0.35 4.96 -27.70
C PHE A 341 -0.19 3.44 -27.80
N ILE A 342 -1.12 2.67 -27.24
CA ILE A 342 -1.03 1.20 -27.24
C ILE A 342 -1.21 0.64 -28.64
N GLU A 343 -2.17 1.15 -29.42
CA GLU A 343 -2.37 0.72 -30.80
C GLU A 343 -1.12 0.92 -31.66
N THR A 344 -0.41 2.03 -31.45
CA THR A 344 0.82 2.35 -32.18
C THR A 344 2.00 1.50 -31.72
N LYS A 345 2.19 1.38 -30.40
CA LYS A 345 3.39 0.77 -29.81
C LYS A 345 3.30 -0.74 -29.62
N VAL A 346 2.08 -1.28 -29.57
CA VAL A 346 1.79 -2.70 -29.33
C VAL A 346 0.75 -3.20 -30.35
N PRO A 347 1.02 -3.15 -31.66
CA PRO A 347 0.04 -3.47 -32.69
C PRO A 347 -0.53 -4.90 -32.59
N GLU A 348 0.24 -5.83 -32.00
CA GLU A 348 -0.18 -7.22 -31.79
C GLU A 348 -1.41 -7.37 -30.86
N VAL A 349 -1.75 -6.38 -30.04
CA VAL A 349 -2.92 -6.44 -29.14
C VAL A 349 -4.16 -5.73 -29.69
N LYS A 350 -4.17 -5.34 -30.96
CA LYS A 350 -5.26 -4.53 -31.57
C LYS A 350 -6.66 -5.11 -31.33
N GLU A 351 -6.85 -6.41 -31.52
CA GLU A 351 -8.16 -7.05 -31.29
C GLU A 351 -8.58 -7.03 -29.81
N ALA A 352 -7.63 -7.23 -28.90
CA ALA A 352 -7.87 -7.12 -27.47
C ALA A 352 -8.22 -5.67 -27.09
N LEU A 353 -7.54 -4.70 -27.71
CA LEU A 353 -7.75 -3.28 -27.46
C LEU A 353 -9.18 -2.84 -27.85
N VAL A 354 -9.78 -3.43 -28.89
CA VAL A 354 -11.19 -3.19 -29.25
C VAL A 354 -12.13 -3.60 -28.10
N GLN A 355 -11.89 -4.74 -27.46
CA GLN A 355 -12.69 -5.20 -26.32
C GLN A 355 -12.55 -4.25 -25.11
N VAL A 356 -11.33 -3.80 -24.83
CA VAL A 356 -11.04 -2.84 -23.75
C VAL A 356 -11.70 -1.49 -24.05
N LYS A 357 -11.63 -1.00 -25.31
CA LYS A 357 -12.26 0.26 -25.71
C LYS A 357 -13.78 0.20 -25.56
N GLN A 358 -14.40 -0.91 -25.96
CA GLN A 358 -15.85 -1.10 -25.77
C GLN A 358 -16.23 -1.13 -24.28
N MET A 359 -15.42 -1.79 -23.45
CA MET A 359 -15.61 -1.84 -22.00
C MET A 359 -15.61 -0.43 -21.38
N VAL A 360 -14.62 0.40 -21.70
CA VAL A 360 -14.49 1.76 -21.16
C VAL A 360 -15.60 2.68 -21.67
N LYS A 361 -15.99 2.56 -22.95
CA LYS A 361 -17.10 3.34 -23.53
C LYS A 361 -18.45 3.05 -22.87
N ASN A 362 -18.64 1.86 -22.33
CA ASN A 362 -19.87 1.47 -21.66
C ASN A 362 -19.94 1.94 -20.20
N ILE A 363 -18.93 2.64 -19.68
CA ILE A 363 -18.98 3.24 -18.34
C ILE A 363 -20.06 4.34 -18.34
N PRO A 364 -21.10 4.24 -17.48
CA PRO A 364 -22.16 5.24 -17.44
C PRO A 364 -21.63 6.64 -17.13
N MET A 365 -22.26 7.66 -17.71
CA MET A 365 -22.06 9.05 -17.30
C MET A 365 -22.88 9.32 -16.03
N GLY A 366 -22.28 9.96 -15.02
CA GLY A 366 -22.95 10.26 -13.76
C GLY A 366 -21.99 10.35 -12.58
N ILE A 367 -22.55 10.62 -11.39
CA ILE A 367 -21.82 10.83 -10.13
C ILE A 367 -21.44 9.49 -9.46
N SER A 368 -22.19 8.42 -9.72
CA SER A 368 -21.97 7.09 -9.15
C SER A 368 -21.82 6.00 -10.21
N PRO A 369 -20.87 6.12 -11.16
CA PRO A 369 -20.69 5.12 -12.21
C PRO A 369 -20.17 3.81 -11.63
N THR A 370 -20.57 2.72 -12.26
CA THR A 370 -20.04 1.38 -12.01
C THR A 370 -19.45 0.82 -13.29
N LEU A 371 -18.54 -0.14 -13.17
CA LEU A 371 -17.96 -0.84 -14.31
C LEU A 371 -18.10 -2.35 -14.10
N THR A 372 -18.87 -3.00 -14.97
CA THR A 372 -18.91 -4.48 -15.03
C THR A 372 -17.92 -4.97 -16.06
N VAL A 373 -17.01 -5.83 -15.63
CA VAL A 373 -15.99 -6.46 -16.46
C VAL A 373 -16.37 -7.91 -16.71
N MET A 374 -16.53 -8.25 -17.99
CA MET A 374 -16.82 -9.61 -18.45
C MET A 374 -15.52 -10.43 -18.60
N PRO A 375 -15.57 -11.77 -18.52
CA PRO A 375 -14.37 -12.61 -18.64
C PRO A 375 -13.54 -12.34 -19.89
N LYS A 376 -14.18 -12.14 -21.05
CA LYS A 376 -13.51 -11.79 -22.31
C LYS A 376 -12.78 -10.43 -22.25
N GLN A 377 -13.31 -9.47 -21.51
CA GLN A 377 -12.67 -8.16 -21.30
C GLN A 377 -11.49 -8.29 -20.33
N ALA A 378 -11.62 -9.12 -19.29
CA ALA A 378 -10.51 -9.42 -18.38
C ALA A 378 -9.36 -10.15 -19.11
N GLU A 379 -9.67 -11.08 -20.01
CA GLU A 379 -8.67 -11.72 -20.89
C GLU A 379 -8.00 -10.69 -21.80
N ALA A 380 -8.78 -9.81 -22.43
CA ALA A 380 -8.25 -8.75 -23.28
C ALA A 380 -7.31 -7.79 -22.53
N LEU A 381 -7.70 -7.37 -21.32
CA LEU A 381 -6.87 -6.58 -20.42
C LEU A 381 -5.53 -7.28 -20.12
N ASN A 382 -5.56 -8.56 -19.78
CA ASN A 382 -4.34 -9.35 -19.55
C ASN A 382 -3.44 -9.42 -20.81
N LYS A 383 -4.02 -9.60 -22.01
CA LYS A 383 -3.27 -9.59 -23.28
C LYS A 383 -2.59 -8.25 -23.53
N VAL A 384 -3.31 -7.14 -23.31
CA VAL A 384 -2.75 -5.78 -23.45
C VAL A 384 -1.59 -5.57 -22.46
N SER A 385 -1.74 -6.00 -21.20
CA SER A 385 -0.68 -5.96 -20.20
C SER A 385 0.57 -6.73 -20.65
N LEU A 386 0.40 -7.97 -21.11
CA LEU A 386 1.51 -8.81 -21.57
C LEU A 386 2.24 -8.18 -22.77
N GLY A 387 1.50 -7.64 -23.74
CA GLY A 387 2.08 -6.94 -24.89
C GLY A 387 2.85 -5.68 -24.49
N LEU A 388 2.29 -4.86 -23.58
CA LEU A 388 2.97 -3.68 -23.05
C LEU A 388 4.31 -4.03 -22.38
N TYR A 389 4.31 -5.02 -21.49
CA TYR A 389 5.54 -5.40 -20.80
C TYR A 389 6.55 -6.09 -21.71
N ALA A 390 6.10 -6.86 -22.71
CA ALA A 390 6.99 -7.41 -23.73
C ALA A 390 7.71 -6.29 -24.52
N LYS A 391 7.01 -5.21 -24.88
CA LYS A 391 7.66 -4.01 -25.47
C LYS A 391 8.55 -3.27 -24.47
N GLY A 392 8.15 -3.21 -23.19
CA GLY A 392 8.93 -2.56 -22.13
C GLY A 392 10.32 -3.18 -21.91
N GLU A 393 10.54 -4.43 -22.31
CA GLU A 393 11.85 -5.08 -22.28
C GLU A 393 12.77 -4.66 -23.44
N LEU A 394 12.21 -4.07 -24.51
CA LEU A 394 12.94 -3.68 -25.71
C LEU A 394 13.37 -2.20 -25.59
N PRO A 395 14.69 -1.89 -25.59
CA PRO A 395 15.16 -0.52 -25.48
C PRO A 395 14.62 0.38 -26.60
N GLY A 396 14.02 1.51 -26.24
CA GLY A 396 13.50 2.52 -27.15
C GLY A 396 12.14 2.19 -27.79
N ALA A 397 11.53 1.04 -27.49
CA ALA A 397 10.29 0.63 -28.13
C ALA A 397 9.09 1.51 -27.74
N LEU A 398 9.03 1.96 -26.48
CA LEU A 398 7.89 2.69 -25.91
C LEU A 398 8.16 4.20 -25.73
N VAL A 399 9.41 4.65 -25.85
CA VAL A 399 9.74 6.07 -25.89
C VAL A 399 9.02 6.73 -27.09
N VAL A 400 8.42 7.90 -26.84
CA VAL A 400 7.73 8.71 -27.85
C VAL A 400 8.69 9.70 -28.47
#